data_AF-A0A3D8GQW5-F1
#
_entry.id   AF-A0A3D8GQW5-F1
#
_cell.length_a   1.000
_cell.length_b   1.000
_cell.length_c   1.000
_cell.angle_alpha   90.00
_cell.angle_beta   90.00
_cell.angle_gamma   90.00
#
_symmetry.space_group_name_H-M   'P 1'
#
loop_
_entity.id
_entity.type
_entity.pdbx_description
1 polymer ?
#
loop_
_entity_poly.entity_id
_entity_poly.type
_entity_poly.pdbx_seq_one_letter_code
_entity_poly.pdbx_strand_id
1 'polypeptide(L)'
;MNIGHKKGTMEHGDFLEEVFNSISCKQTDHHEHHECEDDCHCKENKHCICNVLCELEHQKKTFRFRTKTGDEIIGKIKCFDKCTGCVVIIQPGMKSPKLPPVAVIISCFDIESISFEVEHY
;
A
#
# COMPACT_ATOMS: atom_id res chain seq x y z
N MET A 1 -5.82 48.07 12.49
CA MET A 1 -5.87 46.65 12.90
C MET A 1 -5.18 45.84 11.81
N ASN A 2 -3.92 45.43 12.04
CA ASN A 2 -3.15 44.64 11.07
C ASN A 2 -3.47 43.15 11.31
N ILE A 3 -4.12 42.53 10.33
CA ILE A 3 -4.37 41.09 10.32
C ILE A 3 -3.10 40.45 9.74
N GLY A 4 -2.20 40.02 10.65
CA GLY A 4 -1.01 39.28 10.28
C GLY A 4 -1.38 37.94 9.65
N HIS A 5 -1.09 37.79 8.37
CA HIS A 5 -1.01 36.48 7.73
C HIS A 5 0.21 35.74 8.29
N LYS A 6 -0.02 34.83 9.25
CA LYS A 6 0.99 33.83 9.60
C LYS A 6 1.05 32.81 8.47
N LYS A 7 2.02 32.96 7.57
CA LYS A 7 2.51 31.88 6.71
C LYS A 7 3.16 30.84 7.63
N GLY A 8 2.39 29.83 8.04
CA GLY A 8 2.94 28.65 8.69
C GLY A 8 3.71 27.84 7.64
N THR A 9 5.02 27.75 7.79
CA THR A 9 5.84 26.78 7.07
C THR A 9 5.52 25.41 7.64
N MET A 10 4.76 24.59 6.92
CA MET A 10 4.61 23.16 7.26
C MET A 10 5.98 22.50 7.18
N GLU A 11 6.35 21.76 8.22
CA GLU A 11 7.57 20.95 8.21
C GLU A 11 7.38 19.78 7.24
N HIS A 12 8.44 19.38 6.55
CA HIS A 12 8.37 18.36 5.50
C HIS A 12 7.85 17.00 6.00
N GLY A 13 8.04 16.69 7.29
CA GLY A 13 7.51 15.49 7.94
C GLY A 13 5.98 15.47 8.03
N ASP A 14 5.37 16.60 8.37
CA ASP A 14 3.91 16.74 8.48
C ASP A 14 3.23 16.57 7.12
N PHE A 15 3.88 17.05 6.05
CA PHE A 15 3.41 16.88 4.67
C PHE A 15 3.39 15.41 4.24
N LEU A 16 4.45 14.63 4.55
CA LEU A 16 4.50 13.22 4.18
C LEU A 16 3.51 12.37 4.97
N GLU A 17 3.26 12.71 6.24
CA GLU A 17 2.25 12.04 7.07
C GLU A 17 0.84 12.39 6.60
N GLU A 18 0.58 13.65 6.22
CA GLU A 18 -0.67 14.06 5.61
C GLU A 18 -0.90 13.36 4.27
N VAL A 19 0.12 13.27 3.40
CA VAL A 19 0.06 12.50 2.15
C VAL A 19 -0.20 11.03 2.44
N PHE A 20 0.51 10.42 3.39
CA PHE A 20 0.30 9.02 3.74
C PHE A 20 -1.12 8.75 4.29
N ASN A 21 -1.66 9.66 5.10
CA ASN A 21 -3.02 9.58 5.63
C ASN A 21 -4.08 9.93 4.57
N SER A 22 -3.73 10.75 3.58
CA SER A 22 -4.56 11.07 2.41
C SER A 22 -4.47 10.01 1.32
N ILE A 23 -3.50 9.07 1.38
CA ILE A 23 -3.59 7.77 0.67
C ILE A 23 -4.74 7.01 1.33
N SER A 24 -5.93 7.48 0.97
CA SER A 24 -7.20 6.84 1.16
C SER A 24 -7.38 6.01 -0.08
N CYS A 25 -7.13 4.71 0.06
CA CYS A 25 -7.68 3.75 -0.87
C CYS A 25 -9.18 3.70 -0.60
N LYS A 26 -9.90 4.74 -1.02
CA LYS A 26 -11.34 4.65 -1.19
C LYS A 26 -11.51 3.56 -2.23
N GLN A 27 -11.84 2.36 -1.77
CA GLN A 27 -12.80 1.56 -2.51
C GLN A 27 -14.00 2.48 -2.66
N THR A 28 -14.07 3.20 -3.77
CA THR A 28 -15.35 3.62 -4.24
C THR A 28 -16.09 2.32 -4.50
N ASP A 29 -16.84 1.87 -3.50
CA ASP A 29 -18.04 1.04 -3.67
C ASP A 29 -19.04 1.72 -4.64
N HIS A 30 -18.73 2.95 -5.06
CA HIS A 30 -19.30 3.70 -6.17
C HIS A 30 -18.48 3.64 -7.48
N HIS A 31 -17.74 2.56 -7.75
CA HIS A 31 -17.60 2.14 -9.16
C HIS A 31 -18.91 1.46 -9.54
N GLU A 32 -19.95 2.28 -9.74
CA GLU A 32 -21.18 1.93 -10.43
C GLU A 32 -20.82 1.40 -11.82
N HIS A 33 -20.43 0.14 -11.97
CA HIS A 33 -20.35 -0.54 -13.26
C HIS A 33 -19.62 0.22 -14.39
N HIS A 34 -18.86 1.27 -14.09
CA HIS A 34 -18.09 2.04 -15.03
C HIS A 34 -16.71 1.42 -15.00
N GLU A 35 -16.61 0.37 -15.80
CA GLU A 35 -15.64 0.41 -16.87
C GLU A 35 -14.27 0.90 -16.39
N CYS A 36 -13.56 0.00 -15.71
CA CYS A 36 -12.13 -0.17 -15.95
C CYS A 36 -11.92 -0.57 -17.43
N GLU A 37 -12.42 0.26 -18.36
CA GLU A 37 -12.28 0.07 -19.78
C GLU A 37 -10.88 0.51 -20.19
N ASP A 38 -10.26 -0.42 -20.89
CA ASP A 38 -9.04 -0.29 -21.66
C ASP A 38 -7.69 -0.18 -20.95
N ASP A 39 -7.60 0.25 -19.69
CA ASP A 39 -6.27 0.45 -19.05
C ASP A 39 -6.11 -0.09 -17.62
N CYS A 40 -6.95 -1.04 -17.20
CA CYS A 40 -6.69 -1.74 -15.95
C CYS A 40 -5.43 -2.61 -16.06
N HIS A 41 -4.45 -2.38 -15.18
CA HIS A 41 -3.21 -3.16 -15.11
C HIS A 41 -3.43 -4.69 -14.97
N CYS A 42 -4.64 -5.11 -14.60
CA CYS A 42 -5.04 -6.51 -14.43
C CYS A 42 -5.97 -7.05 -15.54
N LYS A 43 -6.33 -6.24 -16.55
CA LYS A 43 -7.40 -6.56 -17.53
C LYS A 43 -7.18 -7.89 -18.27
N GLU A 44 -5.92 -8.24 -18.56
CA GLU A 44 -5.60 -9.45 -19.34
C GLU A 44 -5.03 -10.62 -18.52
N ASN A 45 -4.59 -10.39 -17.28
CA ASN A 45 -3.89 -11.41 -16.50
C ASN A 45 -4.74 -11.93 -15.33
N LYS A 46 -5.62 -12.89 -15.62
CA LYS A 46 -6.43 -13.60 -14.61
C LYS A 46 -5.60 -14.34 -13.55
N HIS A 47 -4.32 -14.60 -13.82
CA HIS A 47 -3.38 -15.26 -12.92
C HIS A 47 -2.32 -14.31 -12.33
N CYS A 48 -2.57 -13.00 -12.32
CA CYS A 48 -1.63 -12.02 -11.78
C CYS A 48 -1.62 -12.01 -10.24
N ILE A 49 -0.44 -11.74 -9.66
CA ILE A 49 -0.27 -11.50 -8.22
C ILE A 49 -1.15 -10.35 -7.70
N CYS A 50 -1.50 -9.40 -8.57
CA CYS A 50 -2.39 -8.29 -8.27
C CYS A 50 -3.82 -8.77 -7.87
N ASN A 51 -4.30 -9.91 -8.40
CA ASN A 51 -5.57 -10.49 -7.96
C ASN A 51 -5.48 -11.05 -6.54
N VAL A 52 -4.34 -11.66 -6.19
CA VAL A 52 -4.09 -12.18 -4.84
C VAL A 52 -4.02 -11.02 -3.83
N LEU A 53 -3.37 -9.90 -4.20
CA LEU A 53 -3.27 -8.72 -3.33
C LEU A 53 -4.63 -8.15 -2.92
N CYS A 54 -5.64 -8.22 -3.78
CA CYS A 54 -6.99 -7.78 -3.47
C CYS A 54 -7.60 -8.58 -2.31
N GLU A 55 -7.43 -9.90 -2.33
CA GLU A 55 -7.93 -10.80 -1.28
C GLU A 55 -7.12 -10.65 0.02
N LEU A 56 -5.81 -10.46 -0.10
CA LEU A 56 -4.92 -10.35 1.05
C LEU A 56 -5.07 -9.02 1.80
N GLU A 57 -5.43 -7.94 1.11
CA GLU A 57 -5.70 -6.62 1.70
C GLU A 57 -6.66 -6.70 2.89
N HIS A 58 -7.72 -7.52 2.79
CA HIS A 58 -8.76 -7.61 3.82
C HIS A 58 -8.38 -8.48 5.03
N GLN A 59 -7.31 -9.27 4.93
CA GLN A 59 -6.95 -10.22 5.97
C GLN A 59 -6.26 -9.59 7.19
N LYS A 60 -5.79 -8.33 7.12
CA LYS A 60 -5.09 -7.61 8.21
C LYS A 60 -3.94 -8.40 8.89
N LYS A 61 -3.41 -9.40 8.19
CA LYS A 61 -2.28 -10.26 8.59
C LYS A 61 -0.96 -9.68 8.13
N THR A 62 0.12 -10.18 8.73
CA THR A 62 1.48 -9.88 8.28
C THR A 62 1.83 -10.83 7.14
N PHE A 63 2.35 -10.27 6.05
CA PHE A 63 2.83 -11.00 4.90
C PHE A 63 4.32 -10.71 4.70
N ARG A 64 5.01 -11.65 4.07
CA ARG A 64 6.37 -11.50 3.57
C ARG A 64 6.29 -11.35 2.06
N PHE A 65 6.76 -10.22 1.54
CA PHE A 65 6.85 -9.93 0.12
C PHE A 65 8.32 -10.03 -0.29
N ARG A 66 8.60 -10.79 -1.32
CA ARG A 66 9.91 -10.81 -1.97
C ARG A 66 9.82 -10.06 -3.28
N THR A 67 10.68 -9.07 -3.48
CA THR A 67 10.77 -8.37 -4.76
C THR A 67 11.60 -9.15 -5.77
N LYS A 68 11.48 -8.82 -7.06
CA LYS A 68 12.32 -9.38 -8.13
C LYS A 68 13.80 -9.04 -8.00
N THR A 69 14.13 -7.98 -7.26
CA THR A 69 15.52 -7.62 -6.90
C THR A 69 16.05 -8.48 -5.75
N GLY A 70 15.20 -9.28 -5.09
CA GLY A 70 15.54 -10.14 -3.97
C GLY A 70 15.37 -9.49 -2.60
N ASP A 71 14.85 -8.26 -2.53
CA ASP A 71 14.57 -7.58 -1.27
C ASP A 71 13.38 -8.23 -0.56
N GLU A 72 13.43 -8.28 0.78
CA GLU A 72 12.35 -8.79 1.61
C GLU A 72 11.65 -7.66 2.37
N ILE A 73 10.34 -7.54 2.16
CA ILE A 73 9.48 -6.59 2.86
C ILE A 73 8.52 -7.40 3.73
N ILE A 74 8.52 -7.15 5.04
CA ILE A 74 7.63 -7.82 5.99
C ILE A 74 6.70 -6.78 6.60
N GLY A 75 5.39 -6.94 6.40
CA GLY A 75 4.43 -5.96 6.86
C GLY A 75 2.99 -6.34 6.56
N LYS A 76 2.08 -5.44 6.92
CA LYS A 76 0.65 -5.56 6.62
C LYS A 76 0.32 -4.72 5.39
N ILE A 77 -0.57 -5.22 4.54
CA ILE A 77 -1.13 -4.40 3.46
C ILE A 77 -2.03 -3.34 4.11
N LYS A 78 -1.70 -2.06 3.90
CA LYS A 78 -2.61 -0.94 4.22
C LYS A 78 -3.67 -0.84 3.15
N CYS A 79 -3.23 -0.82 1.89
CA CYS A 79 -4.14 -0.94 0.77
C CYS A 79 -3.47 -1.31 -0.55
N PHE A 80 -4.29 -1.65 -1.54
CA PHE A 80 -3.89 -1.96 -2.91
C PHE A 80 -4.76 -1.21 -3.93
N ASP A 81 -4.14 -0.49 -4.84
CA ASP A 81 -4.82 0.16 -5.97
C ASP A 81 -4.70 -0.70 -7.23
N LYS A 82 -5.84 -1.25 -7.68
CA LYS A 82 -5.90 -2.15 -8.85
C LYS A 82 -5.63 -1.43 -10.17
N CYS A 83 -5.90 -0.13 -10.24
CA CYS A 83 -5.73 0.66 -11.46
C CYS A 83 -4.24 0.92 -11.71
N THR A 84 -3.51 1.32 -10.67
CA THR A 84 -2.07 1.61 -10.77
C THR A 84 -1.19 0.39 -10.49
N GLY A 85 -1.74 -0.65 -9.86
CA GLY A 85 -0.98 -1.81 -9.41
C GLY A 85 -0.10 -1.52 -8.19
N CYS A 86 -0.25 -0.37 -7.53
CA CYS A 86 0.54 -0.02 -6.35
C CYS A 86 0.00 -0.67 -5.08
N VAL A 87 0.86 -1.29 -4.29
CA VAL A 87 0.56 -1.79 -2.94
C VAL A 87 1.29 -0.95 -1.90
N VAL A 88 0.57 -0.60 -0.83
CA VAL A 88 1.12 0.09 0.34
C VAL A 88 1.25 -0.90 1.48
N ILE A 89 2.47 -1.15 1.92
CA ILE A 89 2.81 -2.11 2.98
C ILE A 89 3.33 -1.35 4.20
N ILE A 90 2.79 -1.66 5.38
CA ILE A 90 3.23 -1.08 6.65
C ILE A 90 4.12 -2.09 7.35
N GLN A 91 5.41 -1.80 7.36
CA GLN A 91 6.37 -2.52 8.16
C GLN A 91 6.26 -2.08 9.62
N PRO A 92 6.17 -3.02 10.57
CA PRO A 92 6.11 -2.67 11.99
C PRO A 92 7.42 -2.03 12.43
N GLY A 93 7.33 -1.06 13.33
CA GLY A 93 8.51 -0.52 13.99
C GLY A 93 9.18 -1.56 14.90
N MET A 94 10.44 -1.34 15.23
CA MET A 94 11.19 -2.17 16.17
C MET A 94 11.29 -1.45 17.52
N LYS A 95 11.14 -2.20 18.62
CA LYS A 95 11.34 -1.66 19.96
C LYS A 95 12.82 -1.52 20.31
N SER A 96 13.67 -2.43 19.81
CA SER A 96 15.11 -2.45 20.07
C SER A 96 15.86 -3.04 18.85
N PRO A 97 16.69 -2.24 18.14
CA PRO A 97 16.80 -0.78 18.26
C PRO A 97 15.45 -0.10 18.01
N LYS A 98 15.24 1.09 18.58
CA LYS A 98 14.00 1.85 18.35
C LYS A 98 13.97 2.32 16.90
N LEU A 99 13.12 1.71 16.09
CA LEU A 99 12.87 2.11 14.71
C LEU A 99 11.38 2.43 14.54
N PRO A 100 11.02 3.53 13.86
CA PRO A 100 9.63 3.83 13.56
C PRO A 100 9.06 2.78 12.58
N PRO A 101 7.74 2.58 12.56
CA PRO A 101 7.08 1.90 11.44
C PRO A 101 7.40 2.60 10.12
N VAL A 102 7.47 1.84 9.03
CA VAL A 102 7.78 2.36 7.70
C VAL A 102 6.67 1.98 6.73
N ALA A 103 6.19 2.95 5.96
CA ALA A 103 5.33 2.70 4.82
C ALA A 103 6.18 2.45 3.58
N VAL A 104 5.94 1.34 2.90
CA VAL A 104 6.62 0.96 1.66
C VAL A 104 5.58 0.92 0.55
N ILE A 105 5.85 1.62 -0.55
CA ILE A 105 4.98 1.67 -1.73
C ILE A 105 5.73 1.00 -2.86
N ILE A 106 5.21 -0.11 -3.39
CA ILE A 106 5.82 -0.85 -4.51
C ILE A 106 4.76 -1.20 -5.56
N SER A 107 5.22 -1.42 -6.80
CA SER A 107 4.37 -1.98 -7.84
C SER A 107 4.16 -3.48 -7.60
N CYS A 108 2.96 -3.99 -7.88
CA CYS A 108 2.70 -5.42 -7.88
C CYS A 108 3.53 -6.16 -8.94
N PHE A 109 4.05 -5.48 -9.97
CA PHE A 109 4.99 -6.06 -10.92
C PHE A 109 6.38 -6.32 -10.34
N ASP A 110 6.78 -5.61 -9.29
CA ASP A 110 8.08 -5.80 -8.65
C ASP A 110 8.05 -6.93 -7.64
N ILE A 111 6.87 -7.44 -7.29
CA ILE A 111 6.70 -8.55 -6.37
C ILE A 111 6.93 -9.86 -7.12
N GLU A 112 7.90 -10.64 -6.65
CA GLU A 112 8.19 -11.99 -7.12
C GLU A 112 7.33 -13.03 -6.39
N SER A 113 7.19 -12.90 -5.07
CA SER A 113 6.37 -13.81 -4.27
C SER A 113 5.81 -13.19 -3.00
N ILE A 114 4.71 -13.77 -2.50
CA ILE A 114 4.08 -13.44 -1.22
C ILE A 114 4.00 -14.71 -0.39
N SER A 115 4.35 -14.64 0.89
CA SER A 115 4.30 -15.77 1.82
C SER A 115 3.69 -15.37 3.16
N PHE A 116 3.03 -16.30 3.82
CA PHE A 116 2.47 -16.15 5.16
C PHE A 116 2.44 -17.49 5.88
N GLU A 117 2.41 -17.43 7.20
CA GLU A 117 2.29 -18.61 8.05
C GLU A 117 0.84 -19.15 8.00
N VAL A 118 0.72 -20.47 7.91
CA VAL A 118 -0.56 -21.19 7.98
C VAL A 118 -0.54 -22.08 9.21
N GLU A 119 -1.64 -22.08 9.97
CA GLU A 119 -1.80 -23.04 11.07
C GLU A 119 -1.97 -24.44 10.46
N HIS A 120 -1.31 -25.44 11.03
CA HIS A 120 -1.22 -26.80 10.49
C HIS A 120 -2.61 -27.38 10.16
N TYR A 121 -2.74 -27.94 8.94
CA TYR A 121 -3.90 -28.71 8.48
C TYR A 121 -3.94 -30.10 9.10
#